data_AF-A0A0H3ZIM7-F1
#
_entry.id   AF-A0A0H3ZIM7-F1
#
_cell.length_a   1.000
_cell.length_b   1.000
_cell.length_c   1.000
_cell.angle_alpha   90.00
_cell.angle_beta   90.00
_cell.angle_gamma   90.00
#
_symmetry.space_group_name_H-M   'P 1'
#
loop_
_entity.id
_entity.type
_entity.pdbx_description
1 polymer ?
#
loop_
_entity_poly.entity_id
_entity_poly.type
_entity_poly.pdbx_seq_one_letter_code
_entity_poly.pdbx_strand_id
1 'polypeptide(L)'
;MDEIAKTSHNIVWSATLKNNWLANDTALAEFLMSLSGSYIYDASGVPAYYASLLTDNNNLVDAMLRGGKIEYYKCDNTGKKACLKPTKKELTLAKDKALEVRIRKTLEALYMSVANDTGLTDAQKSFLEYTETPVLAVFISSVRSNSYPNFSAYARVIAIELLARYLRNMLTVVTTSLNHTQVDSKDIALIMTDIDRARSFTNGLADKAKRVILTQEQLNQAYKDNDSDAMSKVNKQLLQNLSFGG
;
A
#
# COMPACT_ATOMS: atom_id res chain seq x y z
N MET A 1 33.17 -9.89 26.18
CA MET A 1 32.80 -9.49 24.81
C MET A 1 32.26 -10.74 24.16
N ASP A 2 30.94 -10.91 24.17
CA ASP A 2 30.33 -12.02 23.45
C ASP A 2 30.51 -11.74 21.96
N GLU A 3 31.42 -12.48 21.35
CA GLU A 3 31.55 -12.62 19.92
C GLU A 3 30.14 -12.96 19.40
N ILE A 4 29.51 -12.03 18.67
CA ILE A 4 28.25 -12.30 17.97
C ILE A 4 28.52 -13.58 17.21
N ALA A 5 27.85 -14.67 17.59
CA ALA A 5 28.04 -15.93 16.92
C ALA A 5 27.63 -15.70 15.46
N LYS A 6 28.63 -15.45 14.60
CA LYS A 6 28.49 -15.41 13.15
C LYS A 6 28.22 -16.82 12.63
N THR A 7 27.52 -17.66 13.40
CA THR A 7 27.17 -19.03 13.13
C THR A 7 25.72 -19.23 13.55
N SER A 8 24.94 -19.93 12.72
CA SER A 8 23.53 -20.25 12.97
C SER A 8 22.69 -19.02 13.34
N HIS A 9 22.78 -17.95 12.55
CA HIS A 9 22.14 -16.68 12.86
C HIS A 9 21.46 -16.05 11.65
N ASN A 10 20.13 -15.95 11.70
CA ASN A 10 19.34 -15.13 10.77
C ASN A 10 19.14 -13.73 11.35
N ILE A 11 19.75 -12.73 10.73
CA ILE A 11 19.84 -11.36 11.26
C ILE A 11 18.47 -10.72 11.38
N VAL A 12 17.68 -10.68 10.30
CA VAL A 12 16.36 -10.04 10.31
C VAL A 12 15.37 -10.80 11.17
N TRP A 13 15.36 -12.14 11.10
CA TRP A 13 14.44 -12.95 11.89
C TRP A 13 14.66 -12.72 13.39
N SER A 14 15.90 -12.88 13.85
CA SER A 14 16.22 -12.72 15.27
C SER A 14 15.98 -11.29 15.78
N ALA A 15 16.25 -10.27 14.95
CA ALA A 15 15.96 -8.89 15.27
C ALA A 15 14.44 -8.63 15.38
N THR A 16 13.67 -9.11 14.40
CA THR A 16 12.22 -8.93 14.31
C THR A 16 11.52 -9.57 15.52
N LEU A 17 11.94 -10.78 15.92
CA LEU A 17 11.38 -11.49 17.07
C LEU A 17 11.72 -10.89 18.45
N LYS A 18 12.52 -9.81 18.51
CA LYS A 18 12.63 -9.01 19.74
C LYS A 18 11.34 -8.24 20.04
N ASN A 19 10.52 -7.97 19.02
CA ASN A 19 9.21 -7.38 19.19
C ASN A 19 8.21 -8.48 19.61
N ASN A 20 7.62 -8.37 20.80
CA ASN A 20 6.76 -9.42 21.35
C ASN A 20 5.54 -9.74 20.44
N TRP A 21 4.95 -8.72 19.80
CA TRP A 21 3.81 -8.94 18.90
C TRP A 21 4.21 -9.69 17.62
N LEU A 22 5.43 -9.52 17.12
CA LEU A 22 5.97 -10.30 15.99
C LEU A 22 6.40 -11.71 16.43
N ALA A 23 6.92 -11.85 17.65
CA ALA A 23 7.25 -13.16 18.21
C ALA A 23 6.02 -14.06 18.35
N ASN A 24 4.84 -13.47 18.53
CA ASN A 24 3.56 -14.17 18.63
C ASN A 24 2.80 -14.26 17.29
N ASP A 25 3.33 -13.68 16.20
CA ASP A 25 2.76 -13.76 14.86
C ASP A 25 3.84 -14.16 13.84
N THR A 26 4.03 -15.48 13.72
CA THR A 26 5.01 -16.07 12.80
C THR A 26 4.77 -15.66 11.36
N ALA A 27 3.51 -15.61 10.91
CA ALA A 27 3.19 -15.26 9.53
C ALA A 27 3.59 -13.82 9.22
N LEU A 28 3.36 -12.90 10.17
CA LEU A 28 3.77 -11.52 10.03
C LEU A 28 5.29 -11.35 10.12
N ALA A 29 5.98 -12.10 10.97
CA ALA A 29 7.45 -12.10 11.01
C ALA A 29 8.07 -12.62 9.69
N GLU A 30 7.52 -13.71 9.13
CA GLU A 30 7.91 -14.24 7.81
C GLU A 30 7.63 -13.23 6.70
N PHE A 31 6.52 -12.52 6.78
CA PHE A 31 6.17 -11.43 5.86
C PHE A 31 7.17 -10.28 5.93
N LEU A 32 7.53 -9.80 7.13
CA LEU A 32 8.53 -8.74 7.30
C LEU A 32 9.89 -9.15 6.74
N MET A 33 10.33 -10.38 7.02
CA MET A 33 11.56 -10.94 6.45
C MET A 33 11.49 -11.02 4.92
N SER A 34 10.33 -11.35 4.36
CA SER A 34 10.11 -11.36 2.90
C SER A 34 10.18 -9.96 2.30
N LEU A 35 9.69 -8.94 3.01
CA LEU A 35 9.74 -7.55 2.57
C LEU A 35 11.15 -6.96 2.60
N SER A 36 11.95 -7.25 3.62
CA SER A 36 13.29 -6.68 3.77
C SER A 36 14.40 -7.54 3.16
N GLY A 37 14.13 -8.82 2.90
CA GLY A 37 15.18 -9.81 2.76
C GLY A 37 15.83 -10.15 4.11
N SER A 38 16.86 -11.00 4.08
CA SER A 38 17.71 -11.29 5.23
C SER A 38 19.10 -11.74 4.82
N TYR A 39 20.01 -11.75 5.80
CA TYR A 39 21.34 -12.35 5.70
C TYR A 39 21.47 -13.38 6.82
N ILE A 40 21.90 -14.58 6.47
CA ILE A 40 21.85 -15.75 7.34
C ILE A 40 23.20 -16.44 7.38
N TYR A 41 23.76 -16.60 8.58
CA TYR A 41 24.95 -17.41 8.81
C TYR A 41 24.55 -18.85 9.11
N ASP A 42 25.15 -19.80 8.39
CA ASP A 42 25.01 -21.22 8.69
C ASP A 42 25.84 -21.65 9.91
N ALA A 43 25.85 -22.95 10.26
CA ALA A 43 26.59 -23.45 11.41
C ALA A 43 28.11 -23.26 11.32
N SER A 44 28.66 -23.16 10.11
CA SER A 44 30.08 -22.89 9.84
C SER A 44 30.39 -21.39 9.76
N GLY A 45 29.35 -20.57 9.84
CA GLY A 45 29.43 -19.12 9.72
C GLY A 45 29.60 -18.61 8.30
N VAL A 46 29.28 -19.46 7.32
CA VAL A 46 29.19 -19.03 5.94
C VAL A 46 27.89 -18.27 5.76
N PRO A 47 27.95 -17.05 5.23
CA PRO A 47 26.74 -16.27 5.02
C PRO A 47 26.01 -16.65 3.73
N ALA A 48 24.69 -16.57 3.78
CA ALA A 48 23.79 -16.65 2.64
C ALA A 48 22.85 -15.44 2.64
N TYR A 49 22.74 -14.80 1.47
CA TYR A 49 21.89 -13.64 1.26
C TYR A 49 20.55 -14.04 0.63
N TYR A 50 19.47 -13.50 1.17
CA TYR A 50 18.10 -13.67 0.71
C TYR A 50 17.55 -12.27 0.40
N ALA A 51 17.41 -11.95 -0.88
CA ALA A 51 16.99 -10.63 -1.33
C ALA A 51 15.55 -10.29 -0.93
N SER A 52 15.27 -8.99 -0.79
CA SER A 52 13.88 -8.50 -0.67
C SER A 52 13.01 -9.04 -1.80
N LEU A 53 11.85 -9.58 -1.43
CA LEU A 53 10.82 -9.96 -2.38
C LEU A 53 9.91 -8.78 -2.73
N LEU A 54 10.23 -7.53 -2.42
CA LEU A 54 9.38 -6.39 -2.79
C LEU A 54 9.81 -5.72 -4.11
N THR A 55 11.09 -5.78 -4.47
CA THR A 55 11.66 -4.95 -5.55
C THR A 55 11.90 -5.68 -6.87
N ASP A 56 12.11 -7.00 -6.85
CA ASP A 56 12.74 -7.73 -7.98
C ASP A 56 11.82 -8.79 -8.65
N ASN A 57 10.60 -8.39 -9.07
CA ASN A 57 9.58 -9.20 -9.77
C ASN A 57 8.55 -9.96 -8.92
N ASN A 58 8.37 -9.63 -7.65
CA ASN A 58 7.23 -10.17 -6.92
C ASN A 58 5.96 -9.40 -7.28
N ASN A 59 4.92 -10.14 -7.63
CA ASN A 59 3.57 -9.62 -7.81
C ASN A 59 2.90 -9.28 -6.47
N LEU A 60 3.61 -9.29 -5.34
CA LEU A 60 3.08 -9.03 -3.99
C LEU A 60 2.15 -7.80 -3.94
N VAL A 61 2.59 -6.65 -4.45
CA VAL A 61 1.76 -5.44 -4.43
C VAL A 61 0.47 -5.64 -5.25
N ASP A 62 0.59 -6.14 -6.48
CA ASP A 62 -0.59 -6.36 -7.34
C ASP A 62 -1.52 -7.41 -6.74
N ALA A 63 -0.98 -8.50 -6.20
CA ALA A 63 -1.72 -9.55 -5.54
C ALA A 63 -2.40 -9.06 -4.25
N MET A 64 -1.78 -8.21 -3.43
CA MET A 64 -2.43 -7.60 -2.27
C MET A 64 -3.57 -6.64 -2.67
N LEU A 65 -3.41 -5.93 -3.80
CA LEU A 65 -4.41 -5.01 -4.32
C LEU A 65 -5.60 -5.73 -4.96
N ARG A 66 -5.36 -6.80 -5.73
CA ARG A 66 -6.35 -7.42 -6.64
C ARG A 66 -6.60 -8.91 -6.43
N GLY A 67 -5.85 -9.54 -5.54
CA GLY A 67 -5.82 -10.99 -5.36
C GLY A 67 -4.83 -11.64 -6.32
N GLY A 68 -4.40 -12.85 -5.98
CA GLY A 68 -3.40 -13.56 -6.75
C GLY A 68 -2.44 -14.33 -5.85
N LYS A 69 -1.43 -14.91 -6.49
CA LYS A 69 -0.35 -15.65 -5.82
C LYS A 69 0.64 -14.66 -5.23
N ILE A 70 1.16 -14.94 -4.04
CA ILE A 70 2.14 -14.13 -3.33
C ILE A 70 3.28 -15.07 -2.93
N GLU A 71 4.49 -14.75 -3.33
CA GLU A 71 5.69 -15.42 -2.82
C GLU A 71 6.14 -14.80 -1.49
N TYR A 72 6.49 -15.66 -0.54
CA TYR A 72 7.07 -15.28 0.75
C TYR A 72 8.14 -16.30 1.17
N TYR A 73 9.06 -15.88 2.03
CA TYR A 73 10.01 -16.76 2.69
C TYR A 73 9.35 -17.42 3.90
N LYS A 74 9.23 -18.75 3.84
CA LYS A 74 8.79 -19.58 4.96
C LYS A 74 10.00 -20.13 5.70
N CYS A 75 10.05 -19.95 7.00
CA CYS A 75 11.10 -20.49 7.85
C CYS A 75 10.99 -22.02 7.96
N ASP A 76 12.14 -22.68 7.99
CA ASP A 76 12.28 -24.10 8.31
C ASP A 76 11.99 -24.38 9.80
N ASN A 77 12.37 -23.45 10.68
CA ASN A 77 12.10 -23.48 12.11
C ASN A 77 11.90 -22.04 12.62
N THR A 78 10.91 -21.84 13.49
CA THR A 78 10.43 -20.52 13.93
C THR A 78 10.98 -20.08 15.30
N GLY A 79 11.92 -20.82 15.87
CA GLY A 79 12.62 -20.41 17.09
C GLY A 79 13.41 -19.10 16.91
N LYS A 80 13.68 -18.39 18.02
CA LYS A 80 14.34 -17.06 18.01
C LYS A 80 15.72 -17.02 17.35
N LYS A 81 16.48 -18.12 17.45
CA LYS A 81 17.80 -18.30 16.81
C LYS A 81 17.75 -19.29 15.63
N ALA A 82 16.57 -19.54 15.08
CA ALA A 82 16.35 -20.48 14.00
C ALA A 82 16.14 -19.76 12.66
N CYS A 83 15.35 -20.35 11.76
CA CYS A 83 15.08 -19.87 10.41
C CYS A 83 16.36 -19.75 9.59
N LEU A 84 17.16 -20.82 9.53
CA LEU A 84 18.48 -20.79 8.90
C LEU A 84 18.44 -21.17 7.41
N LYS A 85 17.35 -21.81 6.96
CA LYS A 85 17.18 -22.25 5.57
C LYS A 85 15.75 -21.94 5.10
N PRO A 86 15.32 -20.67 5.09
CA PRO A 86 13.99 -20.33 4.61
C PRO A 86 13.84 -20.69 3.14
N THR A 87 12.63 -21.11 2.77
CA THR A 87 12.30 -21.46 1.38
C THR A 87 11.19 -20.56 0.86
N LYS A 88 11.24 -20.23 -0.43
CA LYS A 88 10.12 -19.53 -1.07
C LYS A 88 8.89 -20.44 -1.08
N LYS A 89 7.77 -19.91 -0.64
CA LYS A 89 6.45 -20.54 -0.67
C LYS A 89 5.44 -19.58 -1.26
N GLU A 90 4.36 -20.14 -1.76
CA GLU A 90 3.29 -19.38 -2.38
C GLU A 90 2.04 -19.39 -1.49
N LEU A 91 1.39 -18.24 -1.38
CA LEU A 91 0.07 -18.07 -0.80
C LEU A 91 -0.86 -17.49 -1.87
N THR A 92 -2.11 -17.95 -1.97
CA THR A 92 -3.09 -17.34 -2.86
C THR A 92 -4.04 -16.44 -2.07
N LEU A 93 -4.04 -15.13 -2.38
CA LEU A 93 -5.04 -14.19 -1.89
C LEU A 93 -6.28 -14.23 -2.81
N ALA A 94 -7.44 -14.55 -2.24
CA ALA A 94 -8.69 -14.52 -2.98
C ALA A 94 -9.06 -13.09 -3.41
N LYS A 95 -9.60 -12.94 -4.63
CA LYS A 95 -9.92 -11.63 -5.22
C LYS A 95 -10.91 -10.81 -4.38
N ASP A 96 -11.86 -11.46 -3.72
CA ASP A 96 -12.85 -10.81 -2.85
C ASP A 96 -12.25 -10.27 -1.55
N LYS A 97 -11.07 -10.78 -1.14
CA LYS A 97 -10.29 -10.32 0.01
C LYS A 97 -9.26 -9.26 -0.35
N ALA A 98 -9.06 -9.00 -1.65
CA ALA A 98 -8.12 -8.02 -2.14
C ALA A 98 -8.48 -6.59 -1.71
N LEU A 99 -7.46 -5.76 -1.51
CA LEU A 99 -7.66 -4.45 -0.91
C LEU A 99 -8.54 -3.54 -1.77
N GLU A 100 -8.35 -3.51 -3.09
CA GLU A 100 -9.18 -2.69 -3.99
C GLU A 100 -10.67 -3.05 -3.87
N VAL A 101 -11.01 -4.34 -3.80
CA VAL A 101 -12.40 -4.81 -3.66
C VAL A 101 -13.00 -4.42 -2.32
N ARG A 102 -12.22 -4.57 -1.24
CA ARG A 102 -12.66 -4.19 0.11
C ARG A 102 -12.90 -2.69 0.22
N ILE A 103 -11.96 -1.88 -0.28
CA ILE A 103 -12.11 -0.42 -0.27
C ILE A 103 -13.28 0.01 -1.13
N ARG A 104 -13.50 -0.60 -2.30
CA ARG A 104 -14.65 -0.27 -3.15
C ARG A 104 -15.98 -0.46 -2.41
N LYS A 105 -16.15 -1.59 -1.74
CA LYS A 105 -17.36 -1.87 -0.92
C LYS A 105 -17.54 -0.83 0.20
N THR A 106 -16.45 -0.45 0.87
CA THR A 106 -16.49 0.60 1.90
C THR A 106 -16.91 1.94 1.31
N LEU A 107 -16.37 2.32 0.15
CA LEU A 107 -16.71 3.56 -0.54
C LEU A 107 -18.16 3.57 -1.03
N GLU A 108 -18.67 2.47 -1.58
CA GLU A 108 -20.06 2.33 -2.00
C GLU A 108 -21.02 2.50 -0.80
N ALA A 109 -20.75 1.81 0.32
CA ALA A 109 -21.56 1.93 1.54
C ALA A 109 -21.51 3.34 2.15
N LEU A 110 -20.33 3.96 2.17
CA LEU A 110 -20.12 5.33 2.62
C LEU A 110 -20.89 6.33 1.74
N TYR A 111 -20.81 6.20 0.41
CA TYR A 111 -21.56 7.06 -0.50
C TYR A 111 -23.07 6.94 -0.29
N MET A 112 -23.60 5.73 -0.12
CA MET A 112 -25.03 5.55 0.19
C MET A 112 -25.43 6.25 1.49
N SER A 113 -24.53 6.28 2.47
CA SER A 113 -24.80 6.98 3.72
C SER A 113 -24.91 8.50 3.51
N VAL A 114 -24.00 9.07 2.71
CA VAL A 114 -23.99 10.49 2.34
C VAL A 114 -25.18 10.86 1.45
N ALA A 115 -25.50 10.05 0.44
CA ALA A 115 -26.58 10.31 -0.52
C ALA A 115 -27.97 10.28 0.13
N ASN A 116 -28.15 9.43 1.15
CA ASN A 116 -29.41 9.30 1.89
C ASN A 116 -29.47 10.17 3.16
N ASP A 117 -28.46 11.01 3.40
CA ASP A 117 -28.34 11.82 4.63
C ASP A 117 -28.48 11.01 5.93
N THR A 118 -27.83 9.84 5.95
CA THR A 118 -27.79 8.95 7.12
C THR A 118 -26.46 9.08 7.86
N GLY A 119 -26.50 8.89 9.18
CA GLY A 119 -25.31 8.97 10.02
C GLY A 119 -24.24 7.94 9.64
N LEU A 120 -22.97 8.36 9.67
CA LEU A 120 -21.83 7.48 9.41
C LEU A 120 -21.59 6.52 10.58
N THR A 121 -21.30 5.26 10.24
CA THR A 121 -20.79 4.25 11.19
C THR A 121 -19.38 4.61 11.66
N ASP A 122 -18.96 4.07 12.80
CA ASP A 122 -17.61 4.35 13.32
C ASP A 122 -16.51 3.79 12.40
N ALA A 123 -16.76 2.64 11.75
CA ALA A 123 -15.84 2.11 10.74
C ALA A 123 -15.68 3.05 9.54
N GLN A 124 -16.75 3.72 9.11
CA GLN A 124 -16.71 4.72 8.03
C GLN A 124 -15.96 5.99 8.46
N LYS A 125 -16.18 6.46 9.70
CA LYS A 125 -15.45 7.62 10.24
C LYS A 125 -13.95 7.33 10.34
N SER A 126 -13.58 6.19 10.94
CA SER A 126 -12.18 5.78 11.02
C SER A 126 -11.56 5.60 9.64
N PHE A 127 -12.31 5.06 8.66
CA PHE A 127 -11.82 4.98 7.29
C PHE A 127 -11.48 6.37 6.73
N LEU A 128 -12.36 7.36 6.90
CA LEU A 128 -12.11 8.74 6.45
C LEU A 128 -10.90 9.38 7.15
N GLU A 129 -10.68 9.10 8.45
CA GLU A 129 -9.52 9.59 9.21
C GLU A 129 -8.19 9.00 8.72
N TYR A 130 -8.21 7.77 8.21
CA TYR A 130 -7.00 7.08 7.75
C TYR A 130 -6.66 7.32 6.27
N THR A 131 -7.52 7.98 5.50
CA THR A 131 -7.29 8.28 4.09
C THR A 131 -6.93 9.75 3.88
N GLU A 132 -5.86 10.03 3.13
CA GLU A 132 -5.52 11.40 2.71
C GLU A 132 -6.41 11.90 1.57
N THR A 133 -7.00 10.97 0.81
CA THR A 133 -7.95 11.29 -0.26
C THR A 133 -9.22 11.92 0.32
N PRO A 134 -9.69 13.10 -0.16
CA PRO A 134 -10.84 13.81 0.40
C PRO A 134 -12.19 13.19 -0.02
N VAL A 135 -12.40 11.92 0.36
CA VAL A 135 -13.55 11.09 -0.06
C VAL A 135 -14.89 11.77 0.20
N LEU A 136 -15.06 12.39 1.38
CA LEU A 136 -16.32 13.03 1.75
C LEU A 136 -16.65 14.22 0.83
N ALA A 137 -15.65 15.04 0.49
CA ALA A 137 -15.84 16.19 -0.40
C ALA A 137 -16.23 15.74 -1.82
N VAL A 138 -15.58 14.68 -2.31
CA VAL A 138 -15.93 14.05 -3.60
C VAL A 138 -17.38 13.57 -3.58
N PHE A 139 -17.80 12.87 -2.52
CA PHE A 139 -19.16 12.32 -2.45
C PHE A 139 -20.24 13.39 -2.34
N ILE A 140 -20.01 14.43 -1.53
CA ILE A 140 -20.92 15.59 -1.45
C ILE A 140 -21.04 16.26 -2.83
N SER A 141 -19.93 16.44 -3.55
CA SER A 141 -19.94 17.00 -4.90
C SER A 141 -20.73 16.11 -5.89
N SER A 142 -20.54 14.80 -5.82
CA SER A 142 -21.28 13.82 -6.62
C SER A 142 -22.79 13.88 -6.34
N VAL A 143 -23.21 13.90 -5.08
CA VAL A 143 -24.63 14.02 -4.70
C VAL A 143 -25.23 15.34 -5.21
N ARG A 144 -24.54 16.48 -5.01
CA ARG A 144 -25.01 17.80 -5.47
C ARG A 144 -25.15 17.89 -6.99
N SER A 145 -24.35 17.13 -7.74
CA SER A 145 -24.40 17.08 -9.20
C SER A 145 -25.26 15.93 -9.73
N ASN A 146 -25.99 15.21 -8.86
CA ASN A 146 -26.76 14.03 -9.20
C ASN A 146 -25.94 13.00 -10.03
N SER A 147 -24.69 12.79 -9.64
CA SER A 147 -23.74 11.89 -10.30
C SER A 147 -23.16 10.88 -9.31
N TYR A 148 -22.55 9.81 -9.85
CA TYR A 148 -21.83 8.83 -9.06
C TYR A 148 -20.32 9.07 -9.16
N PRO A 149 -19.58 8.97 -8.03
CA PRO A 149 -18.14 9.03 -8.07
C PRO A 149 -17.58 7.77 -8.77
N ASN A 150 -16.39 7.88 -9.34
CA ASN A 150 -15.69 6.72 -9.90
C ASN A 150 -15.12 5.85 -8.78
N PHE A 151 -15.96 5.02 -8.17
CA PHE A 151 -15.59 4.16 -7.04
C PHE A 151 -14.36 3.31 -7.32
N SER A 152 -14.20 2.81 -8.55
CA SER A 152 -13.05 1.99 -8.91
C SER A 152 -11.74 2.80 -8.89
N ALA A 153 -11.75 4.03 -9.38
CA ALA A 153 -10.57 4.88 -9.38
C ALA A 153 -10.18 5.29 -7.96
N TYR A 154 -11.14 5.74 -7.15
CA TYR A 154 -10.91 6.10 -5.75
C TYR A 154 -10.47 4.90 -4.92
N ALA A 155 -11.11 3.73 -5.09
CA ALA A 155 -10.72 2.51 -4.41
C ALA A 155 -9.28 2.11 -4.71
N ARG A 156 -8.88 2.20 -5.98
CA ARG A 156 -7.51 1.89 -6.39
C ARG A 156 -6.48 2.80 -5.75
N VAL A 157 -6.71 4.12 -5.75
CA VAL A 157 -5.74 5.06 -5.17
C VAL A 157 -5.64 4.90 -3.66
N ILE A 158 -6.77 4.83 -2.98
CA ILE A 158 -6.80 4.65 -1.52
C ILE A 158 -6.16 3.30 -1.14
N ALA A 159 -6.44 2.22 -1.89
CA ALA A 159 -5.81 0.93 -1.65
C ALA A 159 -4.27 1.01 -1.79
N ILE A 160 -3.76 1.68 -2.84
CA ILE A 160 -2.32 1.86 -3.02
C ILE A 160 -1.71 2.72 -1.91
N GLU A 161 -2.38 3.80 -1.51
CA GLU A 161 -1.94 4.69 -0.43
C GLU A 161 -1.82 3.94 0.90
N LEU A 162 -2.88 3.23 1.29
CA LEU A 162 -2.92 2.45 2.53
C LEU A 162 -1.90 1.31 2.50
N LEU A 163 -1.78 0.60 1.38
CA LEU A 163 -0.81 -0.47 1.22
C LEU A 163 0.63 0.07 1.30
N ALA A 164 0.94 1.14 0.58
CA ALA A 164 2.26 1.76 0.62
C ALA A 164 2.60 2.24 2.04
N ARG A 165 1.65 2.86 2.76
CA ARG A 165 1.84 3.24 4.17
C ARG A 165 2.10 2.01 5.05
N TYR A 166 1.33 0.94 4.90
CA TYR A 166 1.52 -0.29 5.64
C TYR A 166 2.90 -0.89 5.41
N LEU A 167 3.31 -1.07 4.15
CA LEU A 167 4.61 -1.64 3.79
C LEU A 167 5.77 -0.78 4.33
N ARG A 168 5.68 0.55 4.22
CA ARG A 168 6.69 1.47 4.79
C ARG A 168 6.79 1.33 6.30
N ASN A 169 5.67 1.24 7.00
CA ASN A 169 5.65 1.04 8.45
C ASN A 169 6.31 -0.29 8.83
N MET A 170 6.03 -1.37 8.10
CA MET A 170 6.65 -2.67 8.34
C MET A 170 8.17 -2.63 8.09
N LEU A 171 8.61 -2.00 7.00
CA LEU A 171 10.04 -1.80 6.72
C LEU A 171 10.73 -0.97 7.82
N THR A 172 10.04 0.03 8.38
CA THR A 172 10.53 0.80 9.53
C THR A 172 10.67 -0.06 10.78
N VAL A 173 9.72 -0.95 11.06
CA VAL A 173 9.86 -1.92 12.17
C VAL A 173 11.11 -2.76 11.99
N VAL A 174 11.40 -3.24 10.78
CA VAL A 174 12.63 -4.01 10.50
C VAL A 174 13.87 -3.16 10.71
N THR A 175 13.93 -1.94 10.16
CA THR A 175 15.06 -1.01 10.37
C THR A 175 15.33 -0.77 11.85
N THR A 176 14.28 -0.43 12.63
CA THR A 176 14.42 -0.19 14.07
C THR A 176 14.88 -1.43 14.80
N SER A 177 14.40 -2.61 14.40
CA SER A 177 14.82 -3.89 15.00
C SER A 177 16.30 -4.17 14.73
N LEU A 178 16.77 -3.92 13.51
CA LEU A 178 18.17 -4.09 13.10
C LEU A 178 19.11 -3.13 13.82
N ASN A 179 18.71 -1.86 14.00
CA ASN A 179 19.50 -0.86 14.73
C ASN A 179 19.70 -1.21 16.21
N HIS A 180 18.86 -2.08 16.77
CA HIS A 180 19.00 -2.62 18.13
C HIS A 180 19.67 -4.00 18.17
N THR A 181 20.29 -4.44 17.08
CA THR A 181 21.14 -5.64 17.07
C THR A 181 22.59 -5.26 17.36
N GLN A 182 23.36 -6.24 17.83
CA GLN A 182 24.81 -6.10 17.99
C GLN A 182 25.57 -6.56 16.73
N VAL A 183 24.88 -6.83 15.62
CA VAL A 183 25.50 -7.33 14.38
C VAL A 183 26.35 -6.24 13.73
N ASP A 184 27.46 -6.62 13.09
CA ASP A 184 28.35 -5.69 12.40
C ASP A 184 27.59 -4.88 11.33
N SER A 185 27.78 -3.57 11.29
CA SER A 185 27.09 -2.69 10.37
C SER A 185 27.35 -3.03 8.90
N LYS A 186 28.51 -3.64 8.59
CA LYS A 186 28.84 -4.14 7.24
C LYS A 186 27.93 -5.30 6.83
N ASP A 187 27.57 -6.16 7.77
CA ASP A 187 26.72 -7.33 7.53
C ASP A 187 25.24 -6.91 7.37
N ILE A 188 24.85 -5.77 7.96
CA ILE A 188 23.50 -5.20 7.85
C ILE A 188 23.35 -4.27 6.62
N ALA A 189 24.45 -3.75 6.05
CA ALA A 189 24.43 -2.74 4.99
C ALA A 189 23.65 -3.17 3.73
N LEU A 190 23.78 -4.44 3.32
CA LEU A 190 23.03 -4.99 2.18
C LEU A 190 21.52 -5.01 2.46
N ILE A 191 21.12 -5.40 3.68
CA ILE A 191 19.71 -5.44 4.10
C ILE A 191 19.13 -4.02 4.16
N MET A 192 19.89 -3.04 4.67
CA MET A 192 19.46 -1.64 4.69
C MET A 192 19.30 -1.09 3.26
N THR A 193 20.19 -1.46 2.35
CA THR A 193 20.06 -1.11 0.93
C THR A 193 18.77 -1.69 0.33
N ASP A 194 18.43 -2.94 0.62
CA ASP A 194 17.17 -3.55 0.19
C ASP A 194 15.95 -2.85 0.78
N ILE A 195 15.99 -2.53 2.07
CA ILE A 195 14.92 -1.79 2.74
C ILE A 195 14.72 -0.41 2.10
N ASP A 196 15.79 0.30 1.74
CA ASP A 196 15.70 1.62 1.12
C ASP A 196 15.20 1.55 -0.33
N ARG A 197 15.58 0.51 -1.09
CA ARG A 197 15.00 0.22 -2.41
C ARG A 197 13.51 -0.10 -2.28
N ALA A 198 13.14 -0.95 -1.32
CA ALA A 198 11.75 -1.30 -1.02
C ALA A 198 10.92 -0.07 -0.63
N ARG A 199 11.46 0.82 0.21
CA ARG A 199 10.82 2.10 0.55
C ARG A 199 10.63 3.00 -0.67
N SER A 200 11.68 3.17 -1.47
CA SER A 200 11.63 3.99 -2.69
C SER A 200 10.58 3.48 -3.66
N PHE A 201 10.50 2.16 -3.84
CA PHE A 201 9.46 1.50 -4.63
C PHE A 201 8.06 1.80 -4.07
N THR A 202 7.83 1.63 -2.75
CA THR A 202 6.53 1.92 -2.14
C THR A 202 6.10 3.38 -2.23
N ASN A 203 7.04 4.34 -2.10
CA ASN A 203 6.76 5.77 -2.29
C ASN A 203 6.35 6.04 -3.74
N GLY A 204 7.07 5.45 -4.71
CA GLY A 204 6.75 5.58 -6.13
C GLY A 204 5.36 5.07 -6.50
N LEU A 205 4.83 4.06 -5.80
CA LEU A 205 3.46 3.58 -5.99
C LEU A 205 2.43 4.62 -5.55
N ALA A 206 2.58 5.19 -4.35
CA ALA A 206 1.67 6.19 -3.81
C ALA A 206 1.63 7.46 -4.67
N ASP A 207 2.80 7.95 -5.11
CA ASP A 207 2.88 9.14 -5.96
C ASP A 207 2.22 8.93 -7.32
N LYS A 208 2.42 7.75 -7.93
CA LYS A 208 1.76 7.38 -9.18
C LYS A 208 0.24 7.33 -9.00
N ALA A 209 -0.24 6.75 -7.91
CA ALA A 209 -1.66 6.65 -7.62
C ALA A 209 -2.31 8.03 -7.46
N LYS A 210 -1.70 8.93 -6.67
CA LYS A 210 -2.19 10.31 -6.49
C LYS A 210 -2.27 11.07 -7.81
N ARG A 211 -1.23 10.97 -8.66
CA ARG A 211 -1.23 11.60 -9.99
C ARG A 211 -2.39 11.16 -10.86
N VAL A 212 -2.77 9.88 -10.82
CA VAL A 212 -3.88 9.36 -11.63
C VAL A 212 -5.20 10.07 -11.31
N ILE A 213 -5.53 10.28 -10.03
CA ILE A 213 -6.76 11.02 -9.65
C ILE A 213 -6.65 12.50 -10.02
N LEU A 214 -5.52 13.15 -9.72
CA LEU A 214 -5.35 14.57 -10.05
C LEU A 214 -5.50 14.82 -11.56
N THR A 215 -4.91 13.96 -12.39
CA THR A 215 -5.07 14.02 -13.84
C THR A 215 -6.53 13.77 -14.26
N GLN A 216 -7.21 12.80 -13.64
CA GLN A 216 -8.63 12.54 -13.93
C GLN A 216 -9.51 13.74 -13.59
N GLU A 217 -9.28 14.39 -12.45
CA GLU A 217 -10.03 15.57 -12.00
C GLU A 217 -9.76 16.78 -12.89
N GLN A 218 -8.50 17.02 -13.28
CA GLN A 218 -8.12 18.06 -14.24
C GLN A 218 -8.80 17.85 -15.60
N LEU A 219 -8.82 16.62 -16.11
CA LEU A 219 -9.51 16.29 -17.36
C LEU A 219 -11.01 16.55 -17.24
N ASN A 220 -11.64 16.08 -16.16
CA ASN A 220 -13.07 16.30 -15.92
C ASN A 220 -13.41 17.81 -15.85
N GLN A 221 -12.55 18.62 -15.25
CA GLN A 221 -12.73 20.07 -15.18
C GLN A 221 -12.57 20.71 -16.56
N ALA A 222 -11.54 20.34 -17.32
CA ALA A 222 -11.32 20.86 -18.67
C ALA A 222 -12.50 20.57 -19.62
N TYR A 223 -13.12 19.39 -19.52
CA TYR A 223 -14.34 19.07 -20.27
C TYR A 223 -15.52 19.95 -19.85
N LYS A 224 -15.73 20.18 -18.54
CA LYS A 224 -16.79 21.08 -18.05
C LYS A 224 -16.60 22.52 -18.51
N ASP A 225 -15.36 23.02 -18.50
CA ASP A 225 -15.04 24.37 -18.93
C ASP A 225 -15.28 24.53 -20.43
N ASN A 226 -14.87 23.56 -21.25
CA ASN A 226 -15.16 23.53 -22.69
C ASN A 226 -16.65 23.48 -22.99
N ASP A 227 -17.42 22.66 -22.27
CA ASP A 227 -18.87 22.57 -22.42
C ASP A 227 -19.57 23.86 -21.99
N SER A 228 -19.11 24.48 -20.89
CA SER A 228 -19.59 25.79 -20.44
C SER A 228 -19.30 26.89 -21.48
N ASP A 229 -18.11 26.89 -22.07
CA ASP A 229 -17.73 27.83 -23.13
C ASP A 229 -18.55 27.61 -24.40
N ALA A 230 -18.78 26.35 -24.78
CA ALA A 230 -19.65 25.99 -25.90
C ALA A 230 -21.10 26.44 -25.66
N MET A 231 -21.65 26.15 -24.47
CA MET A 231 -22.99 26.56 -24.06
C MET A 231 -23.13 28.09 -23.98
N SER A 232 -22.11 28.79 -23.49
CA SER A 232 -22.06 30.26 -23.47
C SER A 232 -22.08 30.85 -24.89
N LYS A 233 -21.33 30.26 -25.83
CA LYS A 233 -21.36 30.65 -27.24
C LYS A 233 -22.73 30.38 -27.89
N VAL A 234 -23.31 29.21 -27.64
CA VAL A 234 -24.66 28.86 -28.12
C VAL A 234 -25.70 29.83 -27.56
N ASN A 235 -25.67 30.14 -26.27
CA ASN A 235 -26.60 31.08 -25.65
C ASN A 235 -26.45 32.51 -26.21
N LYS A 236 -25.22 32.97 -26.47
CA LYS A 236 -24.97 34.27 -27.13
C LYS A 236 -25.54 34.30 -28.55
N GLN A 237 -25.34 33.24 -29.33
CA GLN A 237 -25.94 33.12 -30.68
C GLN A 237 -27.48 33.07 -30.61
N LEU A 238 -28.03 32.34 -29.64
CA LEU A 238 -29.48 32.26 -29.42
C LEU A 238 -30.07 33.64 -29.07
N LEU A 239 -29.44 34.39 -28.18
CA LEU A 239 -29.83 35.77 -27.83
C LEU A 239 -29.70 36.74 -29.00
N GLN A 240 -28.66 36.62 -29.83
CA GLN A 240 -28.52 37.42 -31.06
C GLN A 240 -29.66 37.10 -32.06
N ASN A 241 -30.02 35.83 -32.21
CA ASN A 241 -31.10 35.41 -33.11
C ASN A 241 -32.49 35.82 -32.61
N LEU A 242 -32.67 36.03 -31.31
CA LEU A 242 -33.91 36.53 -30.71
C LEU A 242 -34.06 38.06 -30.79
N SER A 243 -33.01 38.79 -31.18
CA SER A 243 -33.02 40.26 -31.27
C SER A 243 -33.45 40.85 -32.62
N PHE A 244 -33.98 40.03 -33.54
CA PHE A 244 -34.53 40.51 -34.81
C PHE A 244 -36.07 40.46 -34.81
N GLY A 245 -36.66 41.60 -34.49
CA GLY A 245 -38.10 41.83 -34.47
C GLY A 245 -38.42 43.22 -33.93
N GLY A 246 -37.92 44.24 -34.63
CA GLY A 246 -38.21 45.66 -34.39
C GLY A 246 -38.06 46.43 -35.69
#